data_AF-A0A525C3S0-F1
#
_entry.id   AF-A0A525C3S0-F1
#
_cell.length_a   1.000
_cell.length_b   1.000
_cell.length_c   1.000
_cell.angle_alpha   90.00
_cell.angle_beta   90.00
_cell.angle_gamma   90.00
#
_symmetry.space_group_name_H-M   'P 1'
#
loop_
_entity.id
_entity.type
_entity.pdbx_description
1 polymer ?
#
loop_
_entity_poly.entity_id
_entity_poly.type
_entity_poly.pdbx_seq_one_letter_code
_entity_poly.pdbx_strand_id
1 'polypeptide(L)' 'MDFPGFSRPLTGVAVPVSALRSPKSLGCGEFPDILPLAQWCADCGLDMIQLLPIQDTGYQ' A
#
# COMPACT_ATOMS: atom_id res chain seq x y z
N MET A 1 18.51 -11.75 2.51
CA MET A 1 17.17 -11.83 3.14
C MET A 1 16.65 -13.21 2.84
N ASP A 2 16.36 -13.97 3.89
CA ASP A 2 15.76 -15.30 3.76
C ASP A 2 14.25 -15.11 3.98
N PHE A 3 13.48 -15.24 2.90
CA PHE A 3 12.02 -15.18 3.00
C PHE A 3 11.51 -16.61 3.17
N PRO A 4 10.73 -16.91 4.21
CA PRO A 4 10.14 -18.23 4.32
C PRO A 4 9.34 -18.52 3.04
N GLY A 5 9.54 -19.70 2.47
CA GLY A 5 8.83 -20.11 1.26
C GLY A 5 7.32 -19.99 1.45
N PHE A 6 6.61 -19.59 0.39
CA PHE A 6 5.16 -19.44 0.44
C PHE A 6 4.48 -20.81 0.56
N SER A 7 3.66 -20.99 1.60
CA SER A 7 2.89 -22.23 1.85
C SER A 7 1.61 -22.33 1.01
N ARG A 8 1.19 -21.23 0.39
CA ARG A 8 0.04 -21.11 -0.51
C ARG A 8 0.23 -19.94 -1.49
N PRO A 9 -0.52 -19.87 -2.60
CA PRO A 9 -0.56 -18.68 -3.43
C PRO A 9 -0.96 -17.45 -2.61
N LEU A 10 -0.26 -16.34 -2.85
CA LEU A 10 -0.57 -15.05 -2.25
C LEU A 10 -1.21 -14.13 -3.29
N THR A 11 -2.18 -13.34 -2.87
CA THR A 11 -2.80 -12.29 -3.70
C THR A 11 -2.59 -10.95 -3.02
N GLY A 12 -2.30 -9.91 -3.79
CA GLY A 12 -2.04 -8.58 -3.24
C GLY A 12 -2.32 -7.46 -4.22
N VAL A 13 -2.09 -6.23 -3.79
CA VAL A 13 -2.27 -5.01 -4.59
C VAL A 13 -0.97 -4.24 -4.70
N ALA A 14 -0.74 -3.64 -5.88
CA ALA A 14 0.35 -2.71 -6.11
C ALA A 14 -0.21 -1.31 -6.29
N VAL A 15 0.15 -0.37 -5.40
CA VAL A 15 -0.47 0.96 -5.38
C VAL A 15 0.55 2.04 -4.99
N PRO A 16 0.57 3.21 -5.66
CA PRO A 16 1.29 4.37 -5.16
C PRO A 16 0.61 4.93 -3.90
N VAL A 17 1.36 5.32 -2.87
CA VAL A 17 0.78 6.02 -1.71
C VAL A 17 0.03 7.27 -2.14
N SER A 18 0.57 8.01 -3.12
CA SER A 18 -0.06 9.23 -3.64
C SER A 18 -1.42 9.02 -4.31
N ALA A 19 -1.75 7.79 -4.71
CA ALA A 19 -3.06 7.43 -5.28
C ALA A 19 -4.11 7.10 -4.23
N LEU A 20 -3.72 6.95 -2.95
CA LEU A 20 -4.66 6.73 -1.87
C LEU A 20 -5.47 8.00 -1.59
N ARG A 21 -6.72 7.81 -1.15
CA ARG A 21 -7.60 8.91 -0.80
C ARG A 21 -8.45 8.52 0.40
N SER A 22 -8.34 9.30 1.46
CA SER A 22 -9.28 9.29 2.58
C SER A 22 -9.95 10.65 2.71
N PRO A 23 -11.01 10.77 3.53
CA PRO A 23 -11.61 12.07 3.84
C PRO A 23 -10.64 13.10 4.46
N LYS A 24 -9.51 12.65 5.00
CA LYS A 24 -8.50 13.50 5.66
C LYS A 24 -7.36 13.93 4.73
N SER A 25 -7.19 13.31 3.55
CA SER A 25 -6.08 13.64 2.66
C SER A 25 -6.17 15.08 2.14
N LEU A 26 -5.02 15.74 2.01
CA LEU A 26 -4.89 17.14 1.59
C LEU A 26 -4.26 17.28 0.19
N GLY A 27 -4.85 16.61 -0.80
CA GLY A 27 -4.47 16.73 -2.22
C GLY A 27 -3.81 15.49 -2.83
N CYS A 28 -3.13 14.68 -2.04
CA CYS A 28 -2.64 13.35 -2.41
C CYS A 28 -2.72 12.41 -1.22
N GLY A 29 -2.57 11.10 -1.46
CA GLY A 29 -2.53 10.11 -0.39
C GLY A 29 -1.27 10.24 0.46
N GLU A 30 -1.45 10.10 1.77
CA GLU A 30 -0.39 10.20 2.78
C GLU A 30 -0.24 8.86 3.53
N PHE A 31 0.82 8.69 4.32
CA PHE A 31 1.05 7.45 5.09
C PHE A 31 -0.15 6.98 5.93
N PRO A 32 -0.93 7.87 6.60
CA PRO A 32 -2.12 7.45 7.33
C PRO A 32 -3.20 6.80 6.45
N ASP A 33 -3.21 7.07 5.15
CA ASP A 33 -4.18 6.50 4.21
C ASP A 33 -3.88 5.01 3.90
N ILE A 34 -2.72 4.51 4.30
CA ILE A 34 -2.37 3.09 4.21
C ILE A 34 -3.19 2.25 5.19
N LEU A 35 -3.57 2.79 6.36
CA LEU A 35 -4.37 2.08 7.36
C LEU A 35 -5.73 1.61 6.80
N PRO A 36 -6.57 2.49 6.22
CA PRO A 36 -7.83 2.06 5.63
C PRO A 36 -7.63 1.13 4.43
N LEU A 37 -6.55 1.28 3.65
CA LEU A 37 -6.19 0.30 2.61
C LEU A 37 -5.88 -1.07 3.21
N ALA A 38 -5.09 -1.13 4.28
CA ALA A 38 -4.74 -2.38 4.96
C ALA A 38 -5.96 -3.08 5.56
N GLN A 39 -6.88 -2.31 6.15
CA GLN A 39 -8.14 -2.86 6.63
C GLN A 39 -8.96 -3.44 5.47
N TRP A 40 -9.09 -2.71 4.37
CA TRP A 40 -9.78 -3.19 3.17
C TRP A 40 -9.11 -4.44 2.58
N CYS A 41 -7.78 -4.50 2.54
CA CYS A 41 -7.05 -5.68 2.10
C CYS A 41 -7.34 -6.90 2.99
N ALA A 42 -7.36 -6.73 4.31
CA ALA A 42 -7.71 -7.79 5.24
C ALA A 42 -9.15 -8.29 5.02
N ASP A 43 -10.10 -7.38 4.84
CA ASP A 43 -11.50 -7.72 4.58
C ASP A 43 -11.69 -8.47 3.23
N CYS A 44 -10.83 -8.19 2.24
CA CYS A 44 -10.82 -8.86 0.94
C CYS A 44 -10.00 -10.16 0.90
N GLY A 45 -9.30 -10.52 1.98
CA GLY A 45 -8.39 -11.68 1.99
C GLY A 45 -7.12 -11.48 1.16
N LEU A 46 -6.67 -10.24 0.98
CA LEU A 46 -5.40 -9.91 0.34
C LEU A 46 -4.25 -9.99 1.34
N ASP A 47 -3.15 -10.59 0.91
CA ASP A 47 -2.01 -10.94 1.76
C ASP A 47 -0.92 -9.87 1.79
N MET A 48 -0.87 -9.02 0.76
CA MET A 48 0.25 -8.12 0.51
C MET A 48 -0.20 -6.78 -0.09
N ILE A 49 0.43 -5.72 0.39
CA ILE A 49 0.40 -4.39 -0.22
C ILE A 49 1.81 -4.08 -0.69
N GLN A 50 1.98 -3.91 -2.00
CA GLN A 50 3.22 -3.42 -2.59
C GLN A 50 3.07 -1.93 -2.88
N LEU A 51 3.84 -1.11 -2.17
CA LEU A 51 3.89 0.33 -2.44
C LEU A 51 4.89 0.61 -3.58
N LEU A 52 4.57 1.59 -4.42
CA LEU A 52 5.57 2.16 -5.32
C LEU A 52 6.66 2.89 -4.51
N PRO A 53 7.86 3.12 -5.09
CA PRO A 53 8.93 3.85 -4.43
C PRO A 53 8.44 5.19 -3.86
N ILE A 54 8.72 5.41 -2.58
CA ILE A 54 8.35 6.61 -1.84
C ILE A 54 9.63 7.45 -1.70
N GLN A 55 10.08 8.01 -2.82
CA GLN A 55 11.20 8.97 -2.85
C GLN A 55 10.65 10.35 -3.20
N ASP A 56 11.42 11.39 -2.88
CA ASP A 56 11.08 12.75 -3.28
C ASP A 56 10.97 12.82 -4.82
N THR A 57 9.89 13.44 -5.31
CA THR A 57 9.61 13.62 -6.74
C THR A 57 9.72 15.09 -7.16
N GLY A 58 10.25 15.96 -6.29
CA GLY A 58 10.44 17.39 -6.55
C GLY A 58 11.50 17.69 -7.61
N TYR A 59 11.56 18.96 -8.02
CA TYR A 59 12.56 19.48 -8.96
C TYR A 59 13.86 19.79 -8.23
N GLN A 60 14.68 18.77 -8.00
CA GLN A 60 16.09 18.93 -7.62
C GLN A 60 16.99 18.58 -8.80
#